data_AF-A0AA89AGG1-F1
#
_entry.id   AF-A0AA89AGG1-F1
#
_cell.length_a   1.000
_cell.length_b   1.000
_cell.length_c   1.000
_cell.angle_alpha   90.00
_cell.angle_beta   90.00
_cell.angle_gamma   90.00
#
_symmetry.space_group_name_H-M   'P 1'
#
loop_
_entity.id
_entity.type
_entity.pdbx_description
1 polymer ?
#
loop_
_entity_poly.entity_id
_entity_poly.type
_entity_poly.pdbx_seq_one_letter_code
_entity_poly.pdbx_strand_id
1 'polypeptide(L)'
;MATAKPQRSPAEIEDIILRKVLLVTLIDSMERDARVAYLELTAAEILSEGKELRLSRDLTERILIDRLSGHFPSAEPPFQYLLGCYRRAYEEGKKIMSMKDKSIRAEMESVVKQAKQLAVSYCRIHLSNPDMFPNWDSSGDSNNKSNVSPLLPLIFSEVSSSVDGFAGTSSSIAAASCPPGFLEEFFRDSDYESMEPVLKQLYEDLRGSVLKVSALGNFQQPLRALLYLVSFPVGAKSLVNHPWWIPKGMYLNGRVIEMTSILGPFFHVSALPDQTNFKSQPDVG
;
A
#
# COMPACT_ATOMS: atom_id res chain seq x y z
N MET A 1 40.97 26.83 -17.54
CA MET A 1 40.87 26.06 -16.29
C MET A 1 39.43 25.62 -16.13
N ALA A 2 39.13 24.34 -16.28
CA ALA A 2 37.79 23.82 -16.07
C ALA A 2 37.54 23.76 -14.55
N THR A 3 36.64 24.58 -14.05
CA THR A 3 36.20 24.53 -12.66
C THR A 3 35.60 23.15 -12.39
N ALA A 4 36.21 22.38 -11.49
CA ALA A 4 35.65 21.13 -11.03
C ALA A 4 34.26 21.42 -10.46
N LYS A 5 33.22 20.75 -10.97
CA LYS A 5 31.86 20.85 -10.40
C LYS A 5 31.96 20.60 -8.89
N PRO A 6 31.33 21.42 -8.03
CA PRO A 6 31.36 21.20 -6.59
C PRO A 6 30.80 19.80 -6.31
N GLN A 7 31.64 18.93 -5.73
CA GLN A 7 31.19 17.62 -5.26
C GLN A 7 30.30 17.87 -4.04
N ARG A 8 29.03 17.47 -4.14
CA ARG A 8 28.08 17.54 -3.02
C ARG A 8 28.56 16.64 -1.89
N SER A 9 28.40 17.08 -0.65
CA SER A 9 28.72 16.23 0.50
C SER A 9 27.72 15.06 0.62
N PRO A 10 28.09 13.94 1.25
CA PRO A 10 27.16 12.81 1.47
C PRO A 10 25.87 13.24 2.19
N ALA A 11 25.98 14.11 3.19
CA ALA A 11 24.83 14.64 3.93
C ALA A 11 23.91 15.52 3.06
N GLU A 12 24.46 16.27 2.11
CA GLU A 12 23.64 17.02 1.14
C GLU A 12 22.92 16.09 0.17
N ILE A 13 23.57 14.99 -0.25
CA ILE A 13 22.93 14.00 -1.14
C ILE A 13 21.79 13.29 -0.40
N GLU A 14 22.02 12.92 0.86
CA GLU A 14 21.00 12.34 1.74
C GLU A 14 19.79 13.25 1.91
N ASP A 15 20.01 14.53 2.25
CA ASP A 15 18.96 15.53 2.38
C ASP A 15 18.13 15.65 1.08
N ILE A 16 18.78 15.73 -0.07
CA ILE A 16 18.11 15.81 -1.37
C ILE A 16 17.26 14.56 -1.65
N ILE A 17 17.76 13.36 -1.32
CA ILE A 17 17.01 12.12 -1.53
C ILE A 17 15.79 12.08 -0.61
N LEU A 18 15.95 12.38 0.67
CA LEU A 18 14.86 12.33 1.64
C LEU A 18 13.77 13.37 1.35
N ARG A 19 14.13 14.60 0.95
CA ARG A 19 13.16 15.62 0.49
C ARG A 19 12.29 15.11 -0.65
N LYS A 20 12.89 14.43 -1.63
CA LYS A 20 12.17 13.87 -2.78
C LYS A 20 11.30 12.69 -2.41
N VAL A 21 11.81 11.79 -1.55
CA VAL A 21 11.07 10.60 -1.13
C VAL A 21 9.85 10.97 -0.30
N LEU A 22 10.03 11.87 0.68
CA LEU A 22 8.99 12.27 1.62
C LEU A 22 8.15 13.46 1.13
N LEU A 23 8.55 14.17 0.07
CA LEU A 23 7.88 15.41 -0.37
C LEU A 23 7.70 16.40 0.80
N VAL A 24 8.80 16.67 1.49
CA VAL A 24 8.86 17.62 2.61
C VAL A 24 10.04 18.56 2.46
N THR A 25 9.91 19.76 3.01
CA THR A 25 11.00 20.74 3.13
C THR A 25 11.03 21.31 4.54
N LEU A 26 12.25 21.54 5.05
CA LEU A 26 12.49 22.22 6.34
C LEU A 26 12.81 23.71 6.16
N ILE A 27 12.83 24.18 4.92
CA ILE A 27 13.10 25.58 4.58
C ILE A 27 11.84 26.10 3.90
N ASP A 28 11.39 27.28 4.33
CA ASP A 28 10.34 28.03 3.64
C ASP A 28 10.88 28.45 2.28
N SER A 29 10.66 27.57 1.32
CA SER A 29 11.01 27.71 -0.07
C SER A 29 9.70 27.93 -0.80
N MET A 30 9.65 28.94 -1.66
CA MET A 30 8.58 29.15 -2.65
C MET A 30 8.66 28.04 -3.72
N GLU A 31 8.70 26.78 -3.28
CA GLU A 31 8.75 25.59 -4.10
C GLU A 31 7.42 25.49 -4.85
N ARG A 32 7.51 25.33 -6.17
CA ARG A 32 6.34 25.38 -7.05
C ARG A 32 5.47 24.12 -7.01
N ASP A 33 5.92 23.07 -6.32
CA ASP A 33 5.19 21.83 -6.19
C ASP A 33 4.34 21.85 -4.92
N ALA A 34 3.03 22.06 -5.10
CA ALA A 34 2.07 22.15 -4.00
C ALA A 34 2.03 20.87 -3.12
N ARG A 35 2.55 19.74 -3.60
CA ARG A 35 2.60 18.47 -2.85
C ARG A 35 3.69 18.46 -1.78
N VAL A 36 4.72 19.31 -1.92
CA VAL A 36 5.82 19.38 -0.96
C VAL A 36 5.35 20.17 0.26
N ALA A 37 5.39 19.53 1.42
CA ALA A 37 4.95 20.14 2.67
C ALA A 37 6.12 20.83 3.38
N TYR A 38 5.94 22.10 3.71
CA TYR A 38 6.83 22.80 4.63
C TYR A 38 6.49 22.44 6.07
N LEU A 39 7.45 21.83 6.77
CA LEU A 39 7.28 21.40 8.16
C LEU A 39 7.81 22.47 9.12
N GLU A 40 7.04 23.55 9.29
CA GLU A 40 7.44 24.74 10.07
C GLU A 40 7.80 24.40 11.53
N LEU A 41 6.95 23.63 12.22
CA LEU A 41 7.16 23.25 13.62
C LEU A 41 8.41 22.37 13.77
N THR A 42 8.55 21.34 12.95
CA THR A 42 9.74 20.48 12.96
C THR A 42 11.01 21.28 12.63
N ALA A 43 10.95 22.24 11.71
CA ALA A 43 12.07 23.12 11.40
C ALA A 43 12.47 24.00 12.60
N ALA A 44 11.50 24.59 13.30
CA ALA A 44 11.74 25.38 14.50
C ALA A 44 12.37 24.54 15.64
N GLU A 45 11.90 23.30 15.81
CA GLU A 45 12.45 22.37 16.80
C GLU A 45 13.91 22.01 16.48
N ILE A 46 14.23 21.68 15.22
CA ILE A 46 15.60 21.36 14.78
C ILE A 46 16.55 22.54 15.02
N LEU A 47 16.09 23.77 14.74
CA LEU A 47 16.86 24.98 15.02
C LEU A 47 17.08 25.20 16.53
N SER A 48 16.07 24.90 17.36
CA SER A 48 16.21 25.00 18.82
C SER A 48 17.22 24.01 19.40
N GLU A 49 17.40 22.85 18.75
CA GLU A 49 18.42 21.86 19.07
C GLU A 49 19.83 22.25 18.58
N GLY A 50 19.97 23.38 17.86
CA GLY A 50 21.24 23.86 17.30
C GLY A 50 21.73 23.06 16.09
N LYS A 51 20.84 22.30 15.43
CA LYS A 51 21.15 21.47 14.25
C LYS A 51 20.89 22.23 12.95
N GLU A 52 21.57 21.82 11.89
CA GLU A 52 21.32 22.35 10.54
C GLU A 52 19.94 21.88 10.01
N LEU A 53 19.25 22.73 9.25
CA LEU A 53 17.97 22.42 8.59
C LEU A 53 18.14 21.48 7.38
N ARG A 54 18.58 20.25 7.67
CA ARG A 54 18.81 19.19 6.70
C ARG A 54 18.10 17.92 7.15
N LEU A 55 17.46 17.23 6.21
CA LEU A 55 16.93 15.91 6.46
C LEU A 55 18.09 14.92 6.61
N SER A 56 17.98 14.08 7.62
CA SER A 56 18.88 12.98 7.87
C SER A 56 18.08 11.75 8.27
N ARG A 57 18.72 10.59 8.14
CA ARG A 57 18.23 9.29 8.58
C ARG A 57 17.61 9.35 9.97
N ASP A 58 18.28 9.99 10.92
CA ASP A 58 17.89 10.02 12.33
C ASP A 58 16.60 10.84 12.55
N LEU A 59 16.28 11.76 11.64
CA LEU A 59 15.07 12.59 11.70
C LEU A 59 13.92 12.02 10.84
N THR A 60 14.17 11.02 10.01
CA THR A 60 13.22 10.51 9.01
C THR A 60 11.88 10.11 9.62
N GLU A 61 11.90 9.41 10.76
CA GLU A 61 10.66 8.98 11.42
C GLU A 61 9.86 10.15 12.00
N ARG A 62 10.52 11.06 12.71
CA ARG A 62 9.90 12.29 13.24
C ARG A 62 9.24 13.11 12.13
N ILE A 63 9.96 13.30 11.03
CA ILE A 63 9.51 14.04 9.85
C ILE A 63 8.32 13.34 9.18
N LEU A 64 8.36 12.02 9.08
CA LEU A 64 7.26 11.24 8.51
C LEU A 64 5.98 11.41 9.36
N ILE A 65 6.10 11.31 10.69
CA ILE A 65 4.97 11.49 11.62
C ILE A 65 4.38 12.89 11.50
N ASP A 66 5.23 13.93 11.50
CA ASP A 66 4.78 15.32 11.37
C ASP A 66 4.06 15.53 10.02
N ARG A 67 4.58 14.95 8.93
CA ARG A 67 3.94 15.02 7.62
C ARG A 67 2.58 14.30 7.55
N LEU A 68 2.44 13.17 8.25
CA LEU A 68 1.20 12.39 8.31
C LEU A 68 0.16 13.00 9.26
N SER A 69 0.63 13.68 10.30
CA SER A 69 -0.22 14.29 11.33
C SER A 69 -0.58 15.72 10.99
N GLY A 70 0.21 16.43 10.19
CA GLY A 70 -0.04 17.81 9.80
C GLY A 70 -1.17 17.96 8.78
N HIS A 71 -1.78 19.15 8.76
CA HIS A 71 -2.82 19.50 7.79
C HIS A 71 -2.20 20.31 6.64
N PHE A 72 -2.15 19.72 5.45
CA PHE A 72 -1.58 20.36 4.26
C PHE A 72 -2.60 20.41 3.12
N PRO A 73 -2.80 21.55 2.44
CA PRO A 73 -3.86 21.74 1.43
C PRO A 73 -3.84 20.77 0.24
N SER A 74 -2.68 20.17 -0.07
CA SER A 74 -2.52 19.19 -1.15
C SER A 74 -2.01 17.84 -0.64
N ALA A 75 -2.33 17.50 0.62
CA ALA A 75 -2.00 16.19 1.18
C ALA A 75 -2.81 15.07 0.53
N GLU A 76 -2.10 14.05 0.06
CA GLU A 76 -2.69 12.78 -0.33
C GLU A 76 -3.16 12.00 0.91
N PRO A 77 -4.12 11.07 0.79
CA PRO A 77 -4.50 10.17 1.87
C PRO A 77 -3.28 9.44 2.45
N PRO A 78 -3.22 9.16 3.77
CA PRO A 78 -2.04 8.58 4.41
C PRO A 78 -1.51 7.33 3.72
N PHE A 79 -2.39 6.37 3.38
CA PHE A 79 -2.00 5.17 2.64
C PHE A 79 -1.40 5.47 1.26
N GLN A 80 -2.01 6.38 0.49
CA GLN A 80 -1.53 6.74 -0.85
C GLN A 80 -0.18 7.47 -0.78
N TYR A 81 -0.04 8.38 0.19
CA TYR A 81 1.20 9.08 0.44
C TYR A 81 2.33 8.12 0.81
N LEU A 82 2.10 7.18 1.73
CA LEU A 82 3.09 6.18 2.14
C LEU A 82 3.48 5.23 1.00
N LEU A 83 2.51 4.78 0.20
CA LEU A 83 2.77 4.02 -1.03
C LEU A 83 3.61 4.84 -2.03
N GLY A 84 3.33 6.13 -2.13
CA GLY A 84 4.10 7.10 -2.91
C GLY A 84 5.53 7.25 -2.39
N CYS A 85 5.74 7.32 -1.08
CA CYS A 85 7.06 7.36 -0.45
C CYS A 85 7.87 6.12 -0.83
N TYR A 86 7.26 4.93 -0.72
CA TYR A 86 7.92 3.69 -1.14
C TYR A 86 8.31 3.70 -2.63
N ARG A 87 7.38 4.12 -3.51
CA ARG A 87 7.64 4.23 -4.95
C ARG A 87 8.82 5.17 -5.25
N ARG A 88 8.80 6.37 -4.67
CA ARG A 88 9.87 7.37 -4.86
C ARG A 88 11.20 6.86 -4.29
N ALA A 89 11.19 6.19 -3.14
CA ALA A 89 12.37 5.55 -2.58
C ALA A 89 12.94 4.49 -3.53
N TYR A 90 12.09 3.62 -4.10
CA TYR A 90 12.50 2.63 -5.09
C TYR A 90 13.11 3.26 -6.36
N GLU A 91 12.52 4.35 -6.85
CA GLU A 91 13.04 5.09 -8.02
C GLU A 91 14.38 5.77 -7.73
N GLU A 92 14.56 6.39 -6.57
CA GLU A 92 15.85 6.95 -6.15
C GLU A 92 16.90 5.84 -5.95
N GLY A 93 16.50 4.67 -5.43
CA GLY A 93 17.32 3.46 -5.36
C GLY A 93 17.92 3.06 -6.72
N LYS A 94 17.13 3.08 -7.79
CA LYS A 94 17.63 2.82 -9.15
C LYS A 94 18.68 3.83 -9.60
N LYS A 95 18.49 5.11 -9.24
CA LYS A 95 19.43 6.19 -9.59
C LYS A 95 20.75 6.03 -8.81
N ILE A 96 20.68 5.62 -7.54
CA ILE A 96 21.85 5.38 -6.69
C ILE A 96 22.76 4.28 -7.28
N MET A 97 22.21 3.26 -7.93
CA MET A 97 23.05 2.23 -8.58
C MET A 97 24.01 2.79 -9.65
N SER A 98 23.68 3.95 -10.24
CA SER A 98 24.52 4.62 -11.25
C SER A 98 25.65 5.46 -10.64
N MET A 99 25.72 5.59 -9.31
CA MET A 99 26.78 6.33 -8.62
C MET A 99 28.12 5.60 -8.76
N LYS A 100 29.18 6.38 -9.05
CA LYS A 100 30.55 5.88 -9.25
C LYS A 100 31.22 5.50 -7.92
N ASP A 101 30.99 6.30 -6.88
CA ASP A 101 31.62 6.12 -5.58
C ASP A 101 30.90 5.04 -4.77
N LYS A 102 31.60 3.94 -4.49
CA LYS A 102 31.02 2.76 -3.84
C LYS A 102 30.60 3.00 -2.39
N SER A 103 31.32 3.84 -1.65
CA SER A 103 31.02 4.17 -0.25
C SER A 103 29.73 5.00 -0.14
N ILE A 104 29.67 6.11 -0.87
CA ILE A 104 28.49 6.99 -0.92
C ILE A 104 27.28 6.20 -1.42
N ARG A 105 27.47 5.35 -2.44
CA ARG A 105 26.41 4.47 -2.92
C ARG A 105 25.85 3.56 -1.82
N ALA A 106 26.71 2.87 -1.06
CA ALA A 106 26.28 1.98 0.02
C ALA A 106 25.56 2.73 1.15
N GLU A 107 26.00 3.95 1.48
CA GLU A 107 25.32 4.81 2.44
C GLU A 107 23.94 5.23 1.95
N MET A 108 23.82 5.71 0.71
CA MET A 108 22.54 6.14 0.13
C MET A 108 21.57 4.96 -0.08
N GLU A 109 22.09 3.77 -0.42
CA GLU A 109 21.30 2.52 -0.44
C GLU A 109 20.70 2.21 0.94
N SER A 110 21.47 2.43 2.02
CA SER A 110 20.99 2.25 3.39
C SER A 110 19.88 3.25 3.74
N VAL A 111 20.04 4.53 3.37
CA VAL A 111 19.02 5.58 3.56
C VAL A 111 17.72 5.22 2.86
N VAL A 112 17.79 4.86 1.57
CA VAL A 112 16.61 4.47 0.79
C VAL A 112 15.94 3.20 1.33
N LYS A 113 16.74 2.20 1.75
CA LYS A 113 16.21 0.97 2.35
C LYS A 113 15.42 1.27 3.62
N GLN A 114 15.95 2.13 4.48
CA GLN A 114 15.26 2.52 5.72
C GLN A 114 13.98 3.29 5.42
N ALA A 115 14.00 4.23 4.47
CA ALA A 115 12.80 4.98 4.08
C ALA A 115 11.69 4.04 3.55
N LYS A 116 12.05 3.01 2.77
CA LYS A 116 11.12 1.96 2.34
C LYS A 116 10.53 1.18 3.51
N GLN A 117 11.37 0.69 4.42
CA GLN A 117 10.95 -0.08 5.59
C GLN A 117 10.01 0.74 6.47
N LEU A 118 10.33 2.03 6.67
CA LEU A 118 9.50 2.94 7.43
C LEU A 118 8.14 3.16 6.75
N ALA A 119 8.12 3.39 5.43
CA ALA A 119 6.87 3.53 4.67
C ALA A 119 5.98 2.27 4.78
N VAL A 120 6.56 1.08 4.65
CA VAL A 120 5.83 -0.20 4.82
C VAL A 120 5.30 -0.36 6.25
N SER A 121 6.14 -0.07 7.26
CA SER A 121 5.75 -0.15 8.67
C SER A 121 4.55 0.74 8.97
N TYR A 122 4.62 2.02 8.58
CA TYR A 122 3.52 2.97 8.80
C TYR A 122 2.27 2.64 7.96
N CYS A 123 2.42 2.02 6.77
CA CYS A 123 1.28 1.48 6.03
C CYS A 123 0.54 0.43 6.85
N ARG A 124 1.27 -0.52 7.47
CA ARG A 124 0.66 -1.56 8.31
C ARG A 124 -0.08 -0.93 9.49
N ILE A 125 0.58 -0.04 10.23
CA ILE A 125 -0.01 0.60 11.40
C ILE A 125 -1.27 1.39 11.03
N HIS A 126 -1.23 2.14 9.91
CA HIS A 126 -2.39 2.89 9.44
C HIS A 126 -3.55 1.99 9.00
N LEU A 127 -3.27 0.87 8.33
CA LEU A 127 -4.34 -0.07 7.94
C LEU A 127 -4.92 -0.82 9.13
N SER A 128 -4.11 -1.13 10.14
CA SER A 128 -4.59 -1.73 11.39
C SER A 128 -5.35 -0.74 12.26
N ASN A 129 -4.98 0.54 12.22
CA ASN A 129 -5.60 1.64 12.98
C ASN A 129 -5.88 2.85 12.08
N PRO A 130 -7.01 2.85 11.34
CA PRO A 130 -7.35 3.93 10.40
C PRO A 130 -7.41 5.32 11.04
N ASP A 131 -7.83 5.40 12.31
CA ASP A 131 -8.01 6.65 13.06
C ASP A 131 -6.71 7.25 13.61
N MET A 132 -5.55 6.61 13.36
CA MET A 132 -4.25 7.08 13.86
C MET A 132 -3.86 8.49 13.33
N PHE A 133 -4.33 8.85 12.13
CA PHE A 133 -4.06 10.16 11.52
C PHE A 133 -5.36 10.96 11.36
N PRO A 134 -5.83 11.64 12.43
CA PRO A 134 -7.17 12.22 12.49
C PRO A 134 -7.41 13.39 11.52
N ASN A 135 -6.35 14.04 11.05
CA ASN A 135 -6.44 15.30 10.29
C ASN A 135 -6.72 15.11 8.80
N TRP A 136 -6.83 13.87 8.31
CA TRP A 136 -7.16 13.53 6.92
C TRP A 136 -8.67 13.51 6.64
N ASP A 137 -9.47 12.97 7.58
CA ASP A 137 -10.92 12.81 7.43
C ASP A 137 -11.71 14.13 7.50
N SER A 138 -11.04 15.25 7.83
CA SER A 138 -11.66 16.59 7.94
C SER A 138 -11.93 17.26 6.59
N SER A 139 -11.54 16.64 5.48
CA SER A 139 -11.72 17.15 4.11
C SER A 139 -13.08 16.77 3.50
N GLY A 140 -14.20 17.06 4.17
CA GLY A 140 -15.55 17.21 3.56
C GLY A 140 -16.23 16.01 2.83
N ASP A 141 -15.50 14.96 2.48
CA ASP A 141 -15.96 13.83 1.64
C ASP A 141 -16.09 12.52 2.46
N SER A 142 -16.54 12.64 3.72
CA SER A 142 -16.79 11.50 4.62
C SER A 142 -17.82 10.48 4.07
N ASN A 143 -18.50 10.82 2.97
CA ASN A 143 -19.48 9.96 2.30
C ASN A 143 -18.85 8.93 1.35
N ASN A 144 -17.52 8.97 1.16
CA ASN A 144 -16.79 8.11 0.21
C ASN A 144 -15.71 7.26 0.88
N LYS A 145 -15.87 6.92 2.16
CA LYS A 145 -15.02 5.93 2.84
C LYS A 145 -15.33 4.57 2.21
N SER A 146 -14.52 4.17 1.22
CA SER A 146 -14.69 2.87 0.59
C SER A 146 -14.49 1.79 1.66
N ASN A 147 -15.52 0.98 1.90
CA ASN A 147 -15.43 -0.18 2.80
C ASN A 147 -14.46 -1.26 2.30
N VAL A 148 -13.88 -1.07 1.12
CA VAL A 148 -12.95 -1.98 0.47
C VAL A 148 -11.52 -1.61 0.84
N SER A 149 -10.73 -2.62 1.20
CA SER A 149 -9.32 -2.53 1.50
C SER A 149 -8.53 -1.91 0.34
N PRO A 150 -7.69 -0.89 0.58
CA PRO A 150 -6.88 -0.27 -0.45
C PRO A 150 -5.75 -1.19 -0.95
N LEU A 151 -5.52 -2.33 -0.31
CA LEU A 151 -4.58 -3.38 -0.76
C LEU A 151 -5.16 -4.21 -1.91
N LEU A 152 -6.48 -4.38 -1.99
CA LEU A 152 -7.11 -5.27 -2.97
C LEU A 152 -6.79 -4.86 -4.42
N PRO A 153 -6.90 -3.57 -4.81
CA PRO A 153 -6.50 -3.13 -6.15
C PRO A 153 -5.01 -3.36 -6.44
N LEU A 154 -4.13 -3.22 -5.44
CA LEU A 154 -2.68 -3.43 -5.60
C LEU A 154 -2.38 -4.91 -5.85
N ILE A 155 -3.02 -5.82 -5.12
CA ILE A 155 -2.87 -7.26 -5.31
C ILE A 155 -3.41 -7.67 -6.68
N PHE A 156 -4.57 -7.15 -7.07
CA PHE A 156 -5.12 -7.38 -8.41
C PHE A 156 -4.19 -6.89 -9.52
N SER A 157 -3.52 -5.76 -9.32
CA SER A 157 -2.49 -5.29 -10.25
C SER A 157 -1.29 -6.23 -10.28
N GLU A 158 -0.83 -6.74 -9.14
CA GLU A 158 0.33 -7.64 -9.03
C GLU A 158 0.08 -8.99 -9.73
N VAL A 159 -1.12 -9.54 -9.58
CA VAL A 159 -1.49 -10.85 -10.15
C VAL A 159 -2.11 -10.75 -11.54
N SER A 160 -2.33 -9.53 -12.06
CA SER A 160 -2.87 -9.33 -13.41
C SER A 160 -1.89 -9.88 -14.44
N SER A 161 -2.41 -10.70 -15.36
CA SER A 161 -1.65 -11.24 -16.47
C SER A 161 -2.04 -10.51 -17.75
N SER A 162 -1.16 -10.49 -18.76
CA SER A 162 -1.42 -9.85 -20.06
C SER A 162 -2.68 -10.37 -20.79
N VAL A 163 -3.19 -11.53 -20.38
CA VAL A 163 -4.42 -12.16 -20.89
C VAL A 163 -5.71 -11.56 -20.35
N ASP A 164 -5.66 -10.78 -19.26
CA ASP A 164 -6.86 -10.22 -18.61
C ASP A 164 -7.38 -8.95 -19.33
N GLY A 165 -6.73 -8.52 -20.42
CA GLY A 165 -7.00 -7.26 -21.15
C GLY A 165 -8.10 -7.29 -22.22
N PHE A 166 -8.88 -8.38 -22.36
CA PHE A 166 -9.90 -8.51 -23.41
C PHE A 166 -11.34 -8.10 -22.99
N ALA A 167 -11.57 -7.73 -21.73
CA ALA A 167 -12.87 -7.23 -21.26
C ALA A 167 -12.78 -5.73 -20.94
N GLY A 168 -13.36 -4.90 -21.81
CA GLY A 168 -13.13 -3.46 -21.85
C GLY A 168 -13.73 -2.62 -20.72
N THR A 169 -13.01 -1.51 -20.51
CA THR A 169 -13.48 -0.13 -20.28
C THR A 169 -13.65 0.39 -18.84
N SER A 170 -12.69 1.26 -18.50
CA SER A 170 -12.81 2.54 -17.79
C SER A 170 -13.19 2.57 -16.30
N SER A 171 -12.16 2.77 -15.47
CA SER A 171 -12.14 3.90 -14.54
C SER A 171 -10.71 4.43 -14.37
N SER A 172 -10.51 5.60 -14.97
CA SER A 172 -9.55 6.68 -14.73
C SER A 172 -8.89 6.81 -13.34
N ILE A 173 -8.19 5.80 -12.86
CA ILE A 173 -7.08 5.97 -11.91
C ILE A 173 -5.86 5.49 -12.69
N ALA A 174 -4.96 6.41 -13.04
CA ALA A 174 -3.66 6.07 -13.60
C ALA A 174 -3.12 4.86 -12.84
N ALA A 175 -2.93 3.75 -13.55
CA ALA A 175 -2.61 2.44 -13.01
C ALA A 175 -1.82 2.56 -11.70
N ALA A 176 -2.47 2.31 -10.58
CA ALA A 176 -1.83 2.14 -9.29
C ALA A 176 -1.06 0.81 -9.32
N SER A 177 -0.12 0.70 -10.26
CA SER A 177 0.80 -0.40 -10.34
C SER A 177 1.49 -0.49 -9.00
N CYS A 178 1.36 -1.62 -8.31
CA CYS A 178 2.05 -1.80 -7.05
C CYS A 178 3.55 -1.50 -7.27
N PRO A 179 4.19 -0.66 -6.44
CA PRO A 179 5.63 -0.48 -6.51
C PRO A 179 6.32 -1.84 -6.36
N PRO A 180 7.35 -2.16 -7.17
CA PRO A 180 7.99 -3.47 -7.14
C PRO A 180 8.53 -3.81 -5.75
N GLY A 181 8.17 -5.00 -5.24
CA GLY A 181 8.59 -5.48 -3.93
C GLY A 181 7.80 -4.94 -2.74
N PHE A 182 6.86 -3.99 -2.94
CA PHE A 182 6.08 -3.42 -1.84
C PHE A 182 5.25 -4.47 -1.11
N LEU A 183 4.43 -5.26 -1.84
CA LEU A 183 3.58 -6.29 -1.23
C LEU A 183 4.40 -7.42 -0.58
N GLU A 184 5.53 -7.80 -1.18
CA GLU A 184 6.44 -8.80 -0.59
C GLU A 184 6.98 -8.29 0.76
N GLU A 185 7.51 -7.07 0.80
CA GLU A 185 7.97 -6.47 2.07
C GLU A 185 6.81 -6.26 3.05
N PHE A 186 5.62 -5.89 2.56
CA PHE A 186 4.44 -5.66 3.38
C PHE A 186 3.97 -6.92 4.11
N PHE A 187 3.97 -8.09 3.46
CA PHE A 187 3.49 -9.34 4.07
C PHE A 187 4.58 -10.23 4.69
N ARG A 188 5.84 -10.14 4.23
CA ARG A 188 6.90 -11.06 4.68
C ARG A 188 7.38 -10.79 6.11
N ASP A 189 7.58 -9.53 6.45
CA ASP A 189 8.16 -9.11 7.73
C ASP A 189 7.09 -8.64 8.73
N SER A 190 5.87 -9.18 8.62
CA SER A 190 4.73 -8.71 9.41
C SER A 190 4.38 -9.66 10.56
N ASP A 191 4.03 -9.11 11.72
CA ASP A 191 3.50 -9.89 12.83
C ASP A 191 2.00 -10.19 12.63
N TYR A 192 1.60 -11.42 12.99
CA TYR A 192 0.25 -11.91 12.78
C TYR A 192 -0.80 -11.07 13.52
N GLU A 193 -0.58 -10.72 14.79
CA GLU A 193 -1.57 -10.00 15.60
C GLU A 193 -1.86 -8.62 15.00
N SER A 194 -0.81 -7.93 14.54
CA SER A 194 -0.95 -6.63 13.89
C SER A 194 -1.68 -6.69 12.55
N MET A 195 -1.52 -7.79 11.80
CA MET A 195 -2.03 -7.95 10.43
C MET A 195 -3.39 -8.64 10.35
N GLU A 196 -3.80 -9.33 11.41
CA GLU A 196 -5.06 -10.07 11.46
C GLU A 196 -6.28 -9.23 11.04
N PRO A 197 -6.52 -8.00 11.58
CA PRO A 197 -7.69 -7.21 11.17
C PRO A 197 -7.63 -6.80 9.70
N VAL A 198 -6.44 -6.45 9.20
CA VAL A 198 -6.22 -6.04 7.81
C VAL A 198 -6.49 -7.19 6.84
N LEU A 199 -5.98 -8.39 7.15
CA LEU A 199 -6.16 -9.59 6.34
C LEU A 199 -7.60 -10.12 6.38
N LYS A 200 -8.29 -10.03 7.53
CA LYS A 200 -9.72 -10.37 7.62
C LYS A 200 -10.55 -9.54 6.64
N GLN A 201 -10.45 -8.22 6.72
CA GLN A 201 -11.16 -7.33 5.81
C GLN A 201 -10.79 -7.63 4.34
N LEU A 202 -9.50 -7.83 4.05
CA LEU A 202 -9.04 -8.15 2.71
C LEU A 202 -9.63 -9.45 2.15
N TYR A 203 -9.74 -10.50 2.97
CA TYR A 203 -10.39 -11.75 2.56
C TYR A 203 -11.89 -11.59 2.34
N GLU A 204 -12.57 -10.79 3.17
CA GLU A 204 -13.99 -10.49 3.00
C GLU A 204 -14.26 -9.69 1.71
N ASP A 205 -13.43 -8.69 1.41
CA ASP A 205 -13.50 -7.91 0.18
C ASP A 205 -13.21 -8.78 -1.05
N LEU A 206 -12.19 -9.63 -0.95
CA LEU A 206 -11.82 -10.57 -2.00
C LEU A 206 -12.96 -11.57 -2.25
N ARG A 207 -13.57 -12.13 -1.20
CA ARG A 207 -14.78 -12.95 -1.30
C ARG A 207 -15.91 -12.19 -2.01
N GLY A 208 -16.14 -10.94 -1.62
CA GLY A 208 -17.13 -10.05 -2.22
C GLY A 208 -16.94 -9.88 -3.72
N SER A 209 -15.69 -9.81 -4.19
CA SER A 209 -15.35 -9.69 -5.61
C SER A 209 -15.74 -10.90 -6.46
N VAL A 210 -15.88 -12.09 -5.86
CA VAL A 210 -16.18 -13.35 -6.56
C VAL A 210 -17.67 -13.71 -6.51
N LEU A 211 -18.44 -13.21 -5.54
CA LEU A 211 -19.84 -13.61 -5.29
C LEU A 211 -20.77 -13.55 -6.51
N LYS A 212 -20.50 -12.68 -7.48
CA LYS A 212 -21.34 -12.48 -8.68
C LYS A 212 -20.63 -12.84 -9.98
N VAL A 213 -19.46 -13.47 -9.90
CA VAL A 213 -18.64 -13.79 -11.07
C VAL A 213 -19.05 -15.15 -11.64
N SER A 214 -19.40 -15.16 -12.93
CA SER A 214 -19.68 -16.38 -13.69
C SER A 214 -18.39 -17.13 -14.07
N ALA A 215 -18.50 -18.41 -14.44
CA ALA A 215 -17.42 -19.16 -15.09
C ALA A 215 -16.94 -18.52 -16.40
N LEU A 216 -17.75 -17.67 -17.04
CA LEU A 216 -17.35 -16.86 -18.20
C LEU A 216 -16.77 -15.49 -17.82
N GLY A 217 -16.86 -15.10 -16.54
CA GLY A 217 -16.32 -13.86 -16.02
C GLY A 217 -14.86 -13.96 -15.63
N ASN A 218 -14.31 -12.86 -15.09
CA ASN A 218 -12.93 -12.80 -14.61
C ASN A 218 -12.80 -13.41 -13.19
N PHE A 219 -13.02 -14.72 -13.05
CA PHE A 219 -12.80 -15.43 -11.79
C PHE A 219 -11.30 -15.72 -11.54
N GLN A 220 -10.49 -15.69 -12.61
CA GLN A 220 -9.07 -16.04 -12.54
C GLN A 220 -8.27 -15.03 -11.71
N GLN A 221 -8.52 -13.72 -11.88
CA GLN A 221 -7.78 -12.69 -11.15
C GLN A 221 -8.00 -12.77 -9.62
N PRO A 222 -9.25 -12.87 -9.10
CA PRO A 222 -9.48 -13.11 -7.68
C PRO A 222 -8.87 -14.41 -7.16
N LEU A 223 -8.92 -15.50 -7.94
CA LEU A 223 -8.30 -16.77 -7.56
C LEU A 223 -6.78 -16.66 -7.47
N ARG A 224 -6.13 -15.99 -8.43
CA ARG A 224 -4.69 -15.70 -8.37
C ARG A 224 -4.34 -14.81 -7.16
N ALA A 225 -5.18 -13.83 -6.84
CA ALA A 225 -5.01 -12.99 -5.65
C ALA A 225 -5.10 -13.81 -4.35
N LEU A 226 -6.04 -14.75 -4.26
CA LEU A 226 -6.15 -15.68 -3.13
C LEU A 226 -4.88 -16.53 -3.00
N LEU A 227 -4.42 -17.13 -4.09
CA LEU A 227 -3.19 -17.93 -4.10
C LEU A 227 -1.96 -17.11 -3.71
N TYR A 228 -1.87 -15.86 -4.18
CA TYR A 228 -0.81 -14.94 -3.80
C TYR A 228 -0.81 -14.65 -2.29
N LEU A 229 -1.97 -14.34 -1.70
CA LEU A 229 -2.08 -14.08 -0.26
C LEU A 229 -1.71 -15.30 0.59
N VAL A 230 -2.15 -16.49 0.19
CA VAL A 230 -1.86 -17.74 0.90
C VAL A 230 -0.39 -18.18 0.74
N SER A 231 0.34 -17.64 -0.24
CA SER A 231 1.78 -17.90 -0.37
C SER A 231 2.59 -17.32 0.80
N PHE A 232 2.06 -16.33 1.52
CA PHE A 232 2.66 -15.78 2.72
C PHE A 232 2.16 -16.54 3.97
N PRO A 233 3.05 -16.95 4.90
CA PRO A 233 2.64 -17.66 6.12
C PRO A 233 1.58 -16.92 6.95
N VAL A 234 1.68 -15.60 7.06
CA VAL A 234 0.72 -14.76 7.79
C VAL A 234 -0.65 -14.76 7.11
N GLY A 235 -0.68 -14.72 5.78
CA GLY A 235 -1.90 -14.82 4.98
C GLY A 235 -2.59 -16.17 5.19
N ALA A 236 -1.85 -17.28 4.99
CA ALA A 236 -2.38 -18.62 5.22
C ALA A 236 -2.93 -18.81 6.64
N LYS A 237 -2.20 -18.35 7.66
CA LYS A 237 -2.64 -18.42 9.06
C LYS A 237 -3.91 -17.60 9.30
N SER A 238 -4.00 -16.38 8.75
CA SER A 238 -5.18 -15.51 8.88
C SER A 238 -6.40 -16.11 8.19
N LEU A 239 -6.22 -16.72 7.02
CA LEU A 239 -7.30 -17.37 6.28
C LEU A 239 -7.94 -18.51 7.08
N VAL A 240 -7.13 -19.40 7.67
CA VAL A 240 -7.63 -20.57 8.44
C VAL A 240 -8.25 -20.13 9.77
N ASN A 241 -7.76 -19.05 10.37
CA ASN A 241 -8.31 -18.47 11.60
C ASN A 241 -9.52 -17.56 11.35
N HIS A 242 -9.91 -17.35 10.08
CA HIS A 242 -11.04 -16.49 9.74
C HIS A 242 -12.35 -17.00 10.36
N PRO A 243 -13.21 -16.16 10.94
CA PRO A 243 -14.49 -16.60 11.53
C PRO A 243 -15.39 -17.37 10.55
N TRP A 244 -15.30 -17.03 9.26
CA TRP A 244 -16.02 -17.70 8.17
C TRP A 244 -15.20 -18.78 7.44
N TRP A 245 -14.08 -19.24 7.99
CA TRP A 245 -13.35 -20.39 7.44
C TRP A 245 -14.23 -21.63 7.41
N ILE A 246 -14.85 -21.94 8.55
CA ILE A 246 -15.86 -22.99 8.72
C ILE A 246 -17.06 -22.35 9.44
N PRO A 247 -18.19 -22.15 8.74
CA PRO A 247 -19.40 -21.63 9.37
C PRO A 247 -19.84 -22.52 10.55
N LYS A 248 -20.29 -21.89 11.64
CA LYS A 248 -20.74 -22.59 12.86
C LYS A 248 -22.25 -22.37 13.04
N GLY A 249 -23.00 -23.41 13.41
CA GLY A 249 -24.43 -23.30 13.70
C GLY A 249 -25.18 -24.64 13.74
N MET A 250 -26.39 -24.63 14.31
CA MET A 250 -27.23 -25.84 14.48
C MET A 250 -27.78 -26.41 13.16
N TYR A 251 -27.78 -25.63 12.08
CA TYR A 251 -28.30 -26.00 10.76
C TYR A 251 -27.21 -25.99 9.69
N LEU A 252 -26.01 -26.48 10.03
CA LEU A 252 -24.90 -26.57 9.08
C LEU A 252 -25.18 -27.69 8.06
N ASN A 253 -25.31 -27.31 6.79
CA ASN A 253 -25.34 -28.25 5.66
C ASN A 253 -24.33 -27.80 4.59
N GLY A 254 -24.05 -28.66 3.61
CA GLY A 254 -23.07 -28.36 2.56
C GLY A 254 -23.37 -27.07 1.80
N ARG A 255 -24.66 -26.76 1.61
CA ARG A 255 -25.11 -25.53 0.93
C ARG A 255 -24.80 -24.27 1.74
N VAL A 256 -25.01 -24.30 3.05
CA VAL A 256 -24.67 -23.19 3.95
C VAL A 256 -23.16 -22.97 3.96
N ILE A 257 -22.36 -24.03 3.92
CA ILE A 257 -20.89 -23.93 3.84
C ILE A 257 -20.47 -23.22 2.55
N GLU A 258 -21.02 -23.62 1.41
CA GLU A 258 -20.75 -22.99 0.11
C GLU A 258 -21.14 -21.50 0.07
N MET A 259 -22.25 -21.12 0.71
CA MET A 259 -22.73 -19.74 0.66
C MET A 259 -22.03 -18.80 1.67
N THR A 260 -21.73 -19.29 2.86
CA THR A 260 -21.31 -18.44 3.98
C THR A 260 -19.82 -18.51 4.27
N SER A 261 -19.12 -19.53 3.78
CA SER A 261 -17.67 -19.63 4.00
C SER A 261 -16.88 -18.60 3.19
N ILE A 262 -15.65 -18.37 3.62
CA ILE A 262 -14.71 -17.46 2.95
C ILE A 262 -14.29 -17.98 1.57
N LEU A 263 -14.15 -19.30 1.43
CA LEU A 263 -13.75 -19.96 0.19
C LEU A 263 -14.91 -20.38 -0.70
N GLY A 264 -16.13 -20.43 -0.14
CA GLY A 264 -17.32 -20.90 -0.84
C GLY A 264 -17.52 -20.30 -2.24
N PRO A 265 -17.46 -18.95 -2.39
CA PRO A 265 -17.61 -18.31 -3.71
C PRO A 265 -16.56 -18.72 -4.74
N PHE A 266 -15.34 -19.09 -4.31
CA PHE A 266 -14.29 -19.56 -5.23
C PHE A 266 -14.55 -20.98 -5.73
N PHE A 267 -15.15 -21.83 -4.90
CA PHE A 267 -15.50 -23.20 -5.29
C PHE A 267 -16.84 -23.28 -6.02
N HIS A 268 -17.67 -22.23 -5.93
CA HIS A 268 -18.95 -22.15 -6.63
C HIS A 268 -18.80 -21.87 -8.14
N VAL A 269 -17.68 -21.30 -8.59
CA VAL A 269 -17.47 -20.99 -10.01
C VAL A 269 -17.48 -22.29 -10.83
N SER A 270 -18.60 -22.56 -11.49
CA SER A 270 -18.88 -23.81 -12.20
C SER A 270 -19.70 -23.53 -13.46
N ALA A 271 -19.62 -24.44 -14.43
CA ALA A 271 -20.47 -24.42 -15.63
C ALA A 271 -21.86 -25.04 -15.40
N LEU A 272 -22.14 -25.52 -14.19
CA LEU A 272 -23.42 -26.12 -13.85
C LEU A 272 -24.41 -25.06 -13.35
N PRO A 273 -25.68 -25.08 -13.81
CA PRO A 273 -26.74 -24.19 -13.35
C PRO A 273 -26.91 -24.24 -11.83
N ASP A 274 -26.92 -23.07 -11.17
CA ASP A 274 -27.45 -22.95 -9.83
C ASP A 274 -28.69 -22.05 -9.84
N GLN A 275 -29.86 -22.70 -9.91
CA GLN A 275 -31.13 -22.04 -10.18
C GLN A 275 -31.67 -21.18 -9.01
N THR A 276 -31.01 -21.19 -7.84
CA THR A 276 -31.62 -20.66 -6.60
C THR A 276 -31.05 -19.36 -6.08
N ASN A 277 -29.73 -19.20 -5.94
CA ASN A 277 -29.14 -18.06 -5.21
C ASN A 277 -27.93 -17.39 -5.89
N PHE A 278 -27.21 -18.07 -6.77
CA PHE A 278 -26.03 -17.54 -7.45
C PHE A 278 -26.34 -17.28 -8.92
N LYS A 279 -27.16 -16.26 -9.19
CA LYS A 279 -27.36 -15.79 -10.56
C LYS A 279 -26.11 -15.06 -11.02
N SER A 280 -25.26 -15.78 -11.73
CA SER A 280 -24.08 -15.21 -12.37
C SER A 280 -24.46 -14.62 -13.73
N GLN A 281 -23.76 -13.56 -14.16
CA GLN A 281 -23.91 -13.02 -15.52
C GLN A 281 -22.55 -13.03 -16.22
N PRO A 282 -22.44 -13.55 -17.46
CA PRO A 282 -23.49 -14.25 -18.22
C PRO A 282 -23.80 -15.64 -17.65
N ASP A 283 -25.07 -16.03 -17.75
CA ASP A 283 -25.59 -17.32 -17.32
C ASP A 283 -25.21 -18.40 -18.36
N VAL A 284 -24.59 -19.50 -17.92
CA VAL A 284 -24.16 -20.60 -18.82
C VAL A 284 -25.09 -21.80 -18.83
N GLY A 285 -26.27 -21.70 -18.20
CA GLY A 285 -27.35 -22.68 -18.29
C GLY A 285 -28.11 -22.78 -16.99
#